data_AF-A0A527J000-F1
#
_entry.id   AF-A0A527J000-F1
#
_cell.length_a   1.000
_cell.length_b   1.000
_cell.length_c   1.000
_cell.angle_alpha   90.00
_cell.angle_beta   90.00
_cell.angle_gamma   90.00
#
_symmetry.space_group_name_H-M   'P 1'
#
loop_
_entity.id
_entity.type
_entity.pdbx_description
1 polymer ?
#
loop_
_entity_poly.entity_id
_entity_poly.type
_entity_poly.pdbx_seq_one_letter_code
_entity_poly.pdbx_strand_id
1 'polypeptide(L)' 'MRKLISTGSPFEKTAGYSRAVVQGDWCFVSGTTGYDYA' A
#
# COMPACT_ATOMS: atom_id res chain seq x y z
N MET A 1 -4.43 16.84 -0.74
CA MET A 1 -5.33 15.82 -1.34
C MET A 1 -4.75 14.45 -1.01
N ARG A 2 -5.58 13.49 -0.60
CA ARG A 2 -5.15 12.13 -0.27
C ARG A 2 -5.12 11.26 -1.52
N LYS A 3 -4.00 10.58 -1.80
CA LYS A 3 -3.87 9.58 -2.88
C LYS A 3 -3.49 8.22 -2.30
N LEU A 4 -4.24 7.19 -2.68
CA LEU A 4 -3.96 5.80 -2.32
C LEU A 4 -3.19 5.13 -3.46
N ILE A 5 -2.14 4.37 -3.11
CA ILE A 5 -1.34 3.58 -4.05
C ILE A 5 -1.52 2.11 -3.70
N SER A 6 -2.04 1.35 -4.65
CA SER A 6 -2.32 -0.09 -4.52
C SER A 6 -1.64 -0.84 -5.66
N THR A 7 -1.30 -2.10 -5.42
CA THR A 7 -0.64 -2.98 -6.40
C THR A 7 -1.51 -4.18 -6.81
N GLY A 8 -2.64 -4.41 -6.14
CA GLY A 8 -3.53 -5.52 -6.42
C GLY A 8 -3.19 -6.79 -5.65
N SER A 9 -2.26 -6.73 -4.68
CA SER A 9 -1.98 -7.85 -3.78
C SER A 9 -3.26 -8.29 -3.05
N PRO A 10 -3.51 -9.61 -2.90
CA PRO A 10 -4.67 -10.10 -2.17
C PRO A 10 -4.69 -9.62 -0.71
N PHE A 11 -3.51 -9.35 -0.11
CA PHE A 11 -3.43 -8.83 1.25
C PHE A 11 -4.00 -7.42 1.38
N GLU A 12 -3.91 -6.57 0.35
CA GLU A 12 -4.49 -5.21 0.39
C GLU A 12 -6.00 -5.28 0.64
N LYS A 13 -6.66 -6.25 -0.02
CA LYS A 13 -8.09 -6.50 0.16
C LYS A 13 -8.40 -7.19 1.48
N THR A 14 -7.63 -8.22 1.86
CA THR A 14 -7.89 -9.00 3.08
C THR A 14 -7.65 -8.21 4.36
N ALA A 15 -6.59 -7.41 4.42
CA ALA A 15 -6.20 -6.65 5.60
C ALA A 15 -6.63 -5.16 5.55
N GLY A 16 -7.15 -4.69 4.41
CA GLY A 16 -7.72 -3.34 4.28
C GLY A 16 -6.68 -2.23 4.31
N TYR A 17 -5.64 -2.31 3.48
CA TYR A 17 -4.57 -1.30 3.42
C TYR A 17 -4.13 -0.97 1.99
N SER A 18 -3.46 0.19 1.82
CA SER A 18 -2.77 0.61 0.58
C SER A 18 -1.27 0.47 0.76
N ARG A 19 -0.52 0.14 -0.31
CA ARG A 19 0.96 0.03 -0.27
C ARG A 19 1.62 1.33 0.15
N ALA A 20 1.03 2.44 -0.28
CA ALA A 20 1.41 3.76 0.19
C ALA A 20 0.22 4.72 0.18
N VAL A 21 0.28 5.74 1.03
CA VAL A 21 -0.65 6.85 1.07
C VAL A 21 0.14 8.16 0.95
N VAL A 22 -0.18 8.97 -0.05
CA VAL A 22 0.34 10.33 -0.17
C VAL A 22 -0.64 11.29 0.48
N GLN A 23 -0.14 12.14 1.37
CA GLN A 23 -0.91 13.19 2.02
C GLN A 23 -0.04 14.42 2.26
N GLY A 24 -0.40 15.53 1.62
CA GLY A 24 0.46 16.71 1.56
C GLY A 24 1.78 16.36 0.87
N ASP A 25 2.89 16.75 1.48
CA ASP A 25 4.24 16.51 0.97
C ASP A 25 4.82 15.15 1.41
N TRP A 26 4.04 14.36 2.16
CA TRP A 26 4.48 13.09 2.73
C TRP A 26 3.93 11.89 1.98
N CYS A 27 4.76 10.85 1.89
CA CYS A 27 4.38 9.52 1.44
C CYS A 27 4.62 8.52 2.57
N PHE A 28 3.54 7.92 3.08
CA PHE A 28 3.59 6.89 4.10
C PHE A 28 3.58 5.53 3.42
N VAL A 29 4.64 4.74 3.62
CA VAL A 29 4.83 3.45 2.97
C VAL A 29 4.52 2.33 3.96
N SER A 30 3.76 1.32 3.53
CA SER A 30 3.53 0.13 4.35
C SER A 30 4.81 -0.68 4.55
N GLY A 31 4.86 -1.44 5.64
CA GLY A 31 5.91 -2.43 5.85
C GLY A 31 5.99 -3.40 4.67
N THR A 32 7.21 -3.71 4.24
CA THR A 32 7.47 -4.65 3.15
C THR A 32 8.11 -5.92 3.70
N THR A 33 7.64 -7.06 3.21
CA THR A 33 8.25 -8.37 3.44
C THR A 33 8.60 -8.97 2.08
N GLY A 34 9.63 -9.81 2.02
CA GLY A 34 9.93 -10.58 0.81
C GLY A 34 8.85 -11.63 0.63
N TYR A 35 7.86 -11.35 -0.22
CA TYR A 35 6.77 -12.25 -0.55
C TYR A 35 6.66 -12.34 -2.08
N ASP A 36 6.61 -13.57 -2.59
CA ASP A 36 6.39 -13.82 -4.01
C ASP A 36 4.88 -13.90 -4.28
N TYR A 37 4.41 -13.10 -5.24
CA TYR A 37 3.00 -13.04 -5.64
C TYR A 37 2.71 -13.86 -6.91
N ALA A 38 3.70 -14.57 -7.46
CA ALA A 38 3.56 -15.47 -8.61
C ALA A 38 2.79 -16.75 -8.29
#